data_AF-A0AAD4FQA1-F1
#
_entry.id   AF-A0AAD4FQA1-F1
#
_cell.length_a   1.000
_cell.length_b   1.000
_cell.length_c   1.000
_cell.angle_alpha   90.00
_cell.angle_beta   90.00
_cell.angle_gamma   90.00
#
_symmetry.space_group_name_H-M   'P 1'
#
loop_
_entity.id
_entity.type
_entity.pdbx_description
1 polymer ?
#
loop_
_entity_poly.entity_id
_entity_poly.type
_entity_poly.pdbx_seq_one_letter_code
_entity_poly.pdbx_strand_id
1 'polypeptide(L)'
;MSDHLAVTELSPAAGEYDCVYSLGMDCRPRHIMKYLDLKSRRGPFDWIGGRSVAALIDALQSQCQHVLKKAHLEPYDTQCKEYKKYWDPVSQYLSTHDFALIDGNLEREYPAFRAKFDGISARFFTHIKHSKRVLFFLNIGIESHPDFEPESITELLSLLPQLQRCLTSLCGGEATLLVATFHEQLAQHTMAHTHFVIKQTFADDTPWMEGAEYQLWASMLAGVCVPQDTTLSHSNSGFIHCSTTR
;
A
#
# COMPACT_ATOMS: atom_id res chain seq x y z
N MET A 1 -3.09 25.69 19.12
CA MET A 1 -4.22 25.61 18.18
C MET A 1 -3.58 25.55 16.81
N SER A 2 -3.62 24.38 16.17
CA SER A 2 -2.91 24.13 14.91
C SER A 2 -3.79 24.64 13.78
N ASP A 3 -3.30 25.61 13.03
CA ASP A 3 -3.94 26.08 11.81
C ASP A 3 -3.93 24.94 10.80
N HIS A 4 -5.05 24.22 10.73
CA HIS A 4 -5.33 23.31 9.64
C HIS A 4 -5.44 24.17 8.37
N LEU A 5 -4.37 24.25 7.60
CA LEU A 5 -4.43 24.68 6.20
C LEU A 5 -5.53 23.85 5.53
N ALA A 6 -6.67 24.50 5.28
CA ALA A 6 -7.77 23.90 4.54
C ALA A 6 -7.22 23.50 3.18
N VAL A 7 -7.26 22.21 2.85
CA VAL A 7 -6.90 21.75 1.51
C VAL A 7 -7.94 22.33 0.55
N THR A 8 -7.56 23.37 -0.20
CA THR A 8 -8.47 24.12 -1.09
C THR A 8 -8.65 23.44 -2.45
N GLU A 9 -7.78 22.51 -2.80
CA GLU A 9 -7.82 21.78 -4.08
C GLU A 9 -8.04 20.29 -3.87
N LEU A 10 -8.97 19.72 -4.63
CA LEU A 10 -9.22 18.28 -4.60
C LEU A 10 -8.08 17.54 -5.30
N SER A 11 -7.81 16.31 -4.84
CA SER A 11 -6.93 15.38 -5.54
C SER A 11 -7.44 15.14 -6.97
N PRO A 12 -6.55 14.95 -7.96
CA PRO A 12 -6.96 14.46 -9.28
C PRO A 12 -7.63 13.09 -9.22
N ALA A 13 -7.42 12.32 -8.15
CA ALA A 13 -8.08 11.05 -7.89
C ALA A 13 -9.34 11.18 -7.01
N ALA A 14 -9.84 12.39 -6.74
CA ALA A 14 -11.02 12.60 -5.91
C ALA A 14 -12.24 11.84 -6.46
N GLY A 15 -13.06 11.32 -5.55
CA GLY A 15 -14.23 10.51 -5.89
C GLY A 15 -14.54 9.44 -4.86
N GLU A 16 -15.66 8.78 -5.08
CA GLU A 16 -16.14 7.64 -4.28
C GLU A 16 -15.55 6.32 -4.77
N TYR A 17 -14.98 5.56 -3.85
CA TYR A 17 -14.41 4.23 -4.09
C TYR A 17 -14.96 3.21 -3.08
N ASP A 18 -15.04 1.96 -3.48
CA ASP A 18 -15.39 0.87 -2.56
C ASP A 18 -14.22 0.58 -1.61
N CYS A 19 -12.99 0.76 -2.08
CA CYS A 19 -11.78 0.60 -1.29
C CYS A 19 -10.58 1.34 -1.88
N VAL A 20 -9.63 1.64 -0.99
CA VAL A 20 -8.32 2.20 -1.34
C VAL A 20 -7.21 1.28 -0.83
N TYR A 21 -6.25 0.97 -1.69
CA TYR A 21 -5.12 0.09 -1.38
C TYR A 21 -3.78 0.76 -1.71
N SER A 22 -2.81 0.58 -0.83
CA SER A 22 -1.41 0.88 -1.12
C SER A 22 -0.83 -0.24 -1.98
N LEU A 23 0.01 0.13 -2.96
CA LEU A 23 0.83 -0.82 -3.72
C LEU A 23 2.27 -0.92 -3.19
N GLY A 24 2.54 -0.37 -2.00
CA GLY A 24 3.78 -0.53 -1.26
C GLY A 24 4.87 0.48 -1.65
N MET A 25 6.10 -0.03 -1.79
CA MET A 25 7.39 0.69 -1.86
C MET A 25 7.81 1.43 -0.57
N ASP A 26 6.87 2.08 0.12
CA ASP A 26 7.05 2.46 1.51
C ASP A 26 5.72 2.41 2.30
N CYS A 27 5.78 2.72 3.59
CA CYS A 27 4.63 2.63 4.48
C CYS A 27 3.74 3.89 4.46
N ARG A 28 4.14 5.00 3.83
CA ARG A 28 3.44 6.30 3.96
C ARG A 28 2.01 6.29 3.39
N PRO A 29 1.75 5.78 2.17
CA PRO A 29 0.38 5.67 1.63
C PRO A 29 -0.58 4.99 2.60
N ARG A 30 -0.12 3.90 3.20
CA ARG A 30 -0.89 3.13 4.19
C ARG A 30 -1.20 3.95 5.44
N HIS A 31 -0.20 4.64 5.98
CA HIS A 31 -0.38 5.44 7.18
C HIS A 31 -1.31 6.62 6.94
N ILE A 32 -1.17 7.33 5.82
CA ILE A 32 -2.08 8.43 5.53
C ILE A 32 -3.51 7.96 5.32
N MET A 33 -3.74 6.87 4.60
CA MET A 33 -5.09 6.31 4.43
C MET A 33 -5.72 5.89 5.76
N LYS A 34 -4.92 5.48 6.74
CA LYS A 34 -5.39 5.18 8.11
C LYS A 34 -5.76 6.47 8.85
N TYR A 35 -4.94 7.52 8.76
CA TYR A 35 -5.25 8.81 9.40
C TYR A 35 -6.52 9.45 8.82
N LEU A 36 -6.77 9.27 7.53
CA LEU A 36 -7.95 9.79 6.83
C LEU A 36 -9.19 8.88 6.91
N ASP A 37 -9.13 7.78 7.66
CA ASP A 37 -10.21 6.78 7.81
C ASP A 37 -10.80 6.30 6.46
N LEU A 38 -9.96 6.14 5.43
CA LEU A 38 -10.40 5.67 4.10
C LEU A 38 -10.69 4.16 4.06
N LYS A 39 -11.02 3.56 5.21
CA LYS A 39 -11.23 2.11 5.42
C LYS A 39 -10.20 1.23 4.70
N SER A 40 -8.96 1.72 4.60
CA SER A 40 -7.90 0.99 3.92
C SER A 40 -7.69 -0.36 4.61
N ARG A 41 -7.87 -1.43 3.84
CA ARG A 41 -7.54 -2.78 4.30
C ARG A 41 -6.05 -3.00 4.04
N ARG A 42 -5.38 -3.73 4.95
CA ARG A 42 -4.00 -4.14 4.71
C ARG A 42 -3.94 -5.02 3.45
N GLY A 43 -3.24 -4.55 2.43
CA GLY A 43 -2.87 -5.34 1.27
C GLY A 43 -1.57 -6.12 1.51
N PRO A 44 -1.17 -7.01 0.59
CA PRO A 44 0.11 -7.72 0.69
C PRO A 44 1.30 -6.76 0.66
N PHE A 45 1.23 -5.70 -0.14
CA PHE A 45 2.31 -4.72 -0.31
C PHE A 45 2.46 -3.71 0.83
N ASP A 46 1.51 -3.71 1.78
CA ASP A 46 1.64 -2.98 3.05
C ASP A 46 2.54 -3.69 4.06
N TRP A 47 2.93 -4.91 3.72
CA TRP A 47 3.61 -5.83 4.61
C TRP A 47 5.03 -6.11 4.15
N ILE A 48 5.23 -6.17 2.85
CA ILE A 48 6.51 -6.41 2.21
C ILE A 48 7.00 -5.13 1.51
N GLY A 49 8.29 -4.87 1.56
CA GLY A 49 8.92 -3.75 0.84
C GLY A 49 9.21 -4.14 -0.61
N GLY A 50 8.46 -3.58 -1.55
CA GLY A 50 8.79 -3.66 -2.98
C GLY A 50 9.78 -2.57 -3.38
N ARG A 51 10.57 -2.82 -4.42
CA ARG A 51 11.61 -1.88 -4.91
C ARG A 51 11.47 -1.49 -6.37
N SER A 52 10.53 -2.12 -7.09
CA SER A 52 10.36 -1.96 -8.52
C SER A 52 8.90 -2.07 -8.91
N VAL A 53 8.46 -1.22 -9.85
CA VAL A 53 7.17 -1.33 -10.54
C VAL A 53 7.10 -2.60 -11.38
N ALA A 54 8.21 -3.02 -12.00
CA ALA A 54 8.26 -4.29 -12.73
C ALA A 54 8.02 -5.48 -11.80
N ALA A 55 8.71 -5.56 -10.67
CA ALA A 55 8.50 -6.60 -9.66
C ALA A 55 7.07 -6.58 -9.09
N LEU A 56 6.47 -5.40 -8.94
CA LEU A 56 5.07 -5.24 -8.55
C LEU A 56 4.11 -5.83 -9.58
N ILE A 57 4.35 -5.60 -10.87
CA ILE A 57 3.55 -6.20 -11.94
C ILE A 57 3.65 -7.73 -11.86
N ASP A 58 4.84 -8.29 -11.73
CA ASP A 58 5.06 -9.74 -11.64
C ASP A 58 4.38 -10.35 -10.41
N ALA A 59 4.45 -9.67 -9.27
CA ALA A 59 3.76 -10.07 -8.05
C ALA A 59 2.25 -10.05 -8.23
N LEU A 60 1.69 -9.01 -8.85
CA LEU A 60 0.26 -8.90 -9.12
C LEU A 60 -0.23 -9.99 -10.09
N GLN A 61 0.48 -10.21 -11.19
CA GLN A 61 0.16 -11.22 -12.19
C GLN A 61 0.19 -12.64 -11.62
N SER A 62 1.16 -12.92 -10.76
CA SER A 62 1.28 -14.21 -10.07
C SER A 62 0.42 -14.31 -8.80
N GLN A 63 -0.38 -13.29 -8.47
CA GLN A 63 -1.12 -13.19 -7.21
C GLN A 63 -0.24 -13.46 -5.96
N CYS A 64 0.99 -12.95 -6.00
CA CYS A 64 2.03 -13.10 -4.99
C CYS A 64 2.48 -14.55 -4.75
N GLN A 65 2.21 -15.48 -5.69
CA GLN A 65 2.58 -16.88 -5.52
C GLN A 65 4.09 -17.08 -5.45
N HIS A 66 4.89 -16.28 -6.15
CA HIS A 66 6.37 -16.41 -6.18
C HIS A 66 7.11 -15.48 -5.23
N VAL A 67 6.39 -14.60 -4.54
CA VAL A 67 6.97 -13.59 -3.65
C VAL A 67 7.45 -14.24 -2.35
N LEU A 68 8.69 -13.89 -1.93
CA LEU A 68 9.33 -14.33 -0.68
C LEU A 68 9.29 -15.85 -0.50
N LYS A 69 9.78 -16.59 -1.51
CA LYS A 69 9.93 -18.05 -1.40
C LYS A 69 11.09 -18.39 -0.50
N LYS A 70 10.90 -19.33 0.44
CA LYS A 70 11.92 -19.72 1.43
C LYS A 70 13.29 -20.01 0.79
N ALA A 71 13.27 -20.72 -0.34
CA ALA A 71 14.48 -21.11 -1.07
C ALA A 71 15.28 -19.93 -1.65
N HIS A 72 14.68 -18.75 -1.73
CA HIS A 72 15.31 -17.53 -2.22
C HIS A 72 15.60 -16.52 -1.09
N LEU A 73 15.18 -16.79 0.15
CA LEU A 73 15.33 -15.82 1.23
C LEU A 73 16.78 -15.78 1.71
N GLU A 74 17.37 -14.59 1.60
CA GLU A 74 18.71 -14.27 2.07
C GLU A 74 18.60 -13.31 3.27
N PRO A 75 19.37 -13.52 4.36
CA PRO A 75 19.44 -12.54 5.43
C PRO A 75 19.84 -11.17 4.88
N TYR A 76 19.08 -10.14 5.24
CA TYR A 76 19.33 -8.77 4.81
C TYR A 76 19.81 -7.94 6.00
N ASP A 77 21.06 -7.47 5.97
CA ASP A 77 21.67 -6.74 7.08
C ASP A 77 21.44 -5.23 6.94
N THR A 78 20.70 -4.67 7.89
CA THR A 78 20.64 -3.22 8.10
C THR A 78 20.52 -2.92 9.59
N GLN A 79 21.52 -3.27 10.42
CA GLN A 79 21.67 -2.80 11.82
C GLN A 79 20.41 -2.85 12.73
N CYS A 80 19.37 -3.62 12.38
CA CYS A 80 18.08 -3.57 13.06
C CYS A 80 18.12 -4.46 14.28
N LYS A 81 17.78 -3.89 15.45
CA LYS A 81 17.86 -4.57 16.74
C LYS A 81 16.52 -5.14 17.22
N GLU A 82 15.50 -5.14 16.37
CA GLU A 82 14.16 -5.66 16.72
C GLU A 82 13.73 -6.87 15.87
N TYR A 83 14.08 -6.90 14.59
CA TYR A 83 13.61 -7.92 13.65
C TYR A 83 14.73 -8.40 12.72
N LYS A 84 14.63 -9.65 12.26
CA LYS A 84 15.43 -10.15 11.14
C LYS A 84 14.75 -9.76 9.84
N LYS A 85 15.54 -9.18 8.93
CA LYS A 85 15.09 -8.86 7.58
C LYS A 85 15.55 -9.95 6.63
N TYR A 86 14.71 -10.26 5.65
CA TYR A 86 15.03 -11.23 4.60
C TYR A 86 14.68 -10.63 3.25
N TRP A 87 15.64 -10.71 2.34
CA TRP A 87 15.54 -10.28 0.96
C TRP A 87 15.30 -11.50 0.06
N ASP A 88 14.45 -11.35 -0.94
CA ASP A 88 14.30 -12.33 -2.03
C ASP A 88 14.80 -11.66 -3.32
N PRO A 89 16.01 -12.00 -3.81
CA PRO A 89 16.57 -11.41 -5.02
C PRO A 89 15.82 -11.81 -6.28
N VAL A 90 15.03 -12.90 -6.25
CA VAL A 90 14.25 -13.36 -7.40
C VAL A 90 12.98 -12.55 -7.55
N SER A 91 12.22 -12.38 -6.46
CA SER A 91 10.98 -11.58 -6.50
C SER A 91 11.19 -10.09 -6.25
N GLN A 92 12.39 -9.70 -5.82
CA GLN A 92 12.78 -8.33 -5.49
C GLN A 92 11.94 -7.69 -4.36
N TYR A 93 11.59 -8.50 -3.36
CA TYR A 93 10.86 -8.06 -2.17
C TYR A 93 11.65 -8.27 -0.88
N LEU A 94 11.44 -7.35 0.05
CA LEU A 94 12.03 -7.36 1.38
C LEU A 94 10.96 -7.63 2.44
N SER A 95 11.20 -8.61 3.29
CA SER A 95 10.50 -8.76 4.58
C SER A 95 11.26 -7.99 5.65
N THR A 96 10.60 -7.07 6.35
CA THR A 96 11.27 -6.15 7.30
C THR A 96 10.98 -6.42 8.78
N HIS A 97 9.81 -6.94 9.11
CA HIS A 97 9.31 -6.99 10.50
C HIS A 97 8.61 -8.32 10.84
N ASP A 98 8.87 -9.37 10.05
CA ASP A 98 8.12 -10.62 10.13
C ASP A 98 8.82 -11.75 10.89
N PHE A 99 10.13 -11.62 11.11
CA PHE A 99 10.95 -12.67 11.69
C PHE A 99 11.63 -12.17 12.96
N ALA A 100 11.56 -12.96 14.03
CA ALA A 100 12.05 -12.57 15.34
C ALA A 100 13.57 -12.70 15.45
N LEU A 101 14.21 -11.90 16.30
CA LEU A 101 15.67 -11.97 16.51
C LEU A 101 16.10 -13.21 17.28
N ILE A 102 15.46 -13.45 18.43
CA ILE A 102 15.91 -14.40 19.46
C ILE A 102 15.72 -15.85 19.01
N ASP A 103 14.58 -16.13 18.37
CA ASP A 103 14.27 -17.47 17.87
C ASP A 103 14.72 -17.70 16.43
N GLY A 104 14.97 -16.62 15.67
CA GLY A 104 14.97 -16.46 14.21
C GLY A 104 15.57 -17.56 13.36
N ASN A 105 14.98 -18.73 13.47
CA ASN A 105 15.18 -19.91 12.67
C ASN A 105 14.14 -19.84 11.57
N LEU A 106 14.60 -19.46 10.38
CA LEU A 106 13.75 -19.29 9.21
C LEU A 106 12.91 -20.55 8.95
N GLU A 107 13.45 -21.75 9.16
CA GLU A 107 12.71 -23.00 8.97
C GLU A 107 11.47 -23.11 9.87
N ARG A 108 11.56 -22.61 11.10
CA ARG A 108 10.47 -22.64 12.08
C ARG A 108 9.45 -21.53 11.85
N GLU A 109 9.92 -20.34 11.48
CA GLU A 109 9.08 -19.13 11.38
C GLU A 109 8.43 -18.98 10.00
N TYR A 110 9.09 -19.45 8.94
CA TYR A 110 8.62 -19.31 7.56
C TYR A 110 7.20 -19.85 7.32
N PRO A 111 6.81 -21.03 7.84
CA PRO A 111 5.45 -21.54 7.62
C PRO A 111 4.37 -20.58 8.15
N ALA A 112 4.59 -19.98 9.32
CA ALA A 112 3.64 -19.04 9.92
C ALA A 112 3.59 -17.71 9.14
N PHE A 113 4.76 -17.19 8.75
CA PHE A 113 4.86 -16.05 7.85
C PHE A 113 4.09 -16.29 6.55
N ARG A 114 4.38 -17.40 5.86
CA ARG A 114 3.79 -17.73 4.57
C ARG A 114 2.28 -17.88 4.66
N ALA A 115 1.77 -18.61 5.65
CA ALA A 115 0.33 -18.78 5.85
C ALA A 115 -0.39 -17.45 6.05
N LYS A 116 0.21 -16.53 6.82
CA LYS A 116 -0.37 -15.22 7.10
C LYS A 116 -0.29 -14.30 5.87
N PHE A 117 0.84 -14.30 5.14
CA PHE A 117 1.01 -13.55 3.88
C PHE A 117 0.03 -14.03 2.81
N ASP A 118 -0.09 -15.35 2.59
CA ASP A 118 -1.05 -15.95 1.66
C ASP A 118 -2.49 -15.60 2.01
N GLY A 119 -2.82 -15.62 3.30
CA GLY A 119 -4.13 -15.20 3.77
C GLY A 119 -4.43 -13.73 3.45
N ILE A 120 -3.45 -12.83 3.59
CA ILE A 120 -3.61 -11.41 3.22
C ILE A 120 -3.75 -11.25 1.71
N SER A 121 -2.88 -11.88 0.92
CA SER A 121 -2.95 -11.87 -0.54
C SER A 121 -4.30 -12.38 -1.04
N ALA A 122 -4.76 -13.54 -0.57
CA ALA A 122 -6.04 -14.11 -0.97
C ALA A 122 -7.22 -13.17 -0.66
N ARG A 123 -7.25 -12.55 0.53
CA ARG A 123 -8.28 -11.58 0.89
C ARG A 123 -8.23 -10.32 0.02
N PHE A 124 -7.04 -9.82 -0.29
CA PHE A 124 -6.83 -8.68 -1.17
C PHE A 124 -7.39 -8.96 -2.57
N PHE A 125 -6.95 -10.04 -3.23
CA PHE A 125 -7.40 -10.39 -4.58
C PHE A 125 -8.89 -10.72 -4.62
N THR A 126 -9.41 -11.38 -3.58
CA THR A 126 -10.86 -11.61 -3.47
C THR A 126 -11.61 -10.29 -3.36
N HIS A 127 -11.13 -9.32 -2.58
CA HIS A 127 -11.83 -8.07 -2.37
C HIS A 127 -11.90 -7.23 -3.65
N ILE A 128 -10.75 -6.98 -4.30
CA ILE A 128 -10.70 -6.14 -5.51
C ILE A 128 -11.50 -6.75 -6.67
N LYS A 129 -11.60 -8.09 -6.74
CA LYS A 129 -12.41 -8.80 -7.73
C LYS A 129 -13.92 -8.55 -7.56
N HIS A 130 -14.37 -8.22 -6.35
CA HIS A 130 -15.80 -7.96 -6.06
C HIS A 130 -16.12 -6.47 -5.89
N SER A 131 -15.11 -5.60 -5.94
CA SER A 131 -15.28 -4.15 -5.90
C SER A 131 -15.58 -3.60 -7.30
N LYS A 132 -16.43 -2.58 -7.36
CA LYS A 132 -16.81 -1.84 -8.58
C LYS A 132 -15.85 -0.69 -8.88
N ARG A 133 -15.31 -0.03 -7.86
CA ARG A 133 -14.34 1.08 -7.98
C ARG A 133 -13.26 0.94 -6.94
N VAL A 134 -12.02 0.74 -7.39
CA VAL A 134 -10.86 0.57 -6.52
C VAL A 134 -9.83 1.65 -6.83
N LEU A 135 -9.36 2.35 -5.80
CA LEU A 135 -8.21 3.26 -5.92
C LEU A 135 -6.95 2.54 -5.42
N PHE A 136 -5.93 2.48 -6.26
CA PHE A 136 -4.60 2.03 -5.90
C PHE A 136 -3.67 3.22 -5.74
N PHE A 137 -2.96 3.29 -4.63
CA PHE A 137 -1.99 4.33 -4.35
C PHE A 137 -0.57 3.76 -4.42
N LEU A 138 0.17 4.12 -5.47
CA LEU A 138 1.56 3.78 -5.67
C LEU A 138 2.46 4.97 -5.29
N ASN A 139 3.45 4.72 -4.44
CA ASN A 139 4.49 5.68 -4.13
C ASN A 139 5.79 5.26 -4.82
N ILE A 140 6.30 6.04 -5.77
CA ILE A 140 7.55 5.71 -6.49
C ILE A 140 8.76 6.22 -5.69
N GLY A 141 9.64 5.32 -5.27
CA GLY A 141 10.91 5.69 -4.64
C GLY A 141 11.90 6.32 -5.63
N ILE A 142 12.78 7.20 -5.14
CA ILE A 142 13.92 7.75 -5.93
C ILE A 142 15.26 7.50 -5.28
N GLU A 143 15.28 6.96 -4.06
CA GLU A 143 16.52 6.73 -3.36
C GLU A 143 17.22 5.54 -4.00
N SER A 144 18.26 5.82 -4.77
CA SER A 144 19.26 4.82 -5.13
C SER A 144 19.86 4.30 -3.83
N HIS A 145 19.74 2.99 -3.65
CA HIS A 145 20.37 2.27 -2.56
C HIS A 145 21.47 1.41 -3.18
N PRO A 146 22.56 1.09 -2.46
CA PRO A 146 23.58 0.17 -2.96
C PRO A 146 23.05 -1.18 -3.50
N ASP A 147 21.83 -1.55 -3.14
CA ASP A 147 21.21 -2.83 -3.49
C ASP A 147 20.09 -2.72 -4.53
N PHE A 148 19.68 -1.51 -4.92
CA PHE A 148 18.67 -1.32 -5.96
C PHE A 148 18.76 0.07 -6.60
N GLU A 149 18.53 0.10 -7.91
CA GLU A 149 18.36 1.32 -8.67
C GLU A 149 16.87 1.51 -8.97
N PRO A 150 16.30 2.70 -8.70
CA PRO A 150 14.93 2.99 -9.07
C PRO A 150 14.79 3.03 -10.60
N GLU A 151 13.61 2.69 -11.11
CA GLU A 151 13.34 2.79 -12.54
C GLU A 151 13.50 4.22 -13.06
N SER A 152 14.14 4.36 -14.21
CA SER A 152 14.21 5.62 -14.94
C SER A 152 12.81 6.08 -15.38
N ILE A 153 12.68 7.37 -15.70
CA ILE A 153 11.42 7.93 -16.24
C ILE A 153 10.96 7.17 -17.49
N THR A 154 11.90 6.76 -18.36
CA THR A 154 11.57 6.02 -19.59
C THR A 154 11.00 4.64 -19.27
N GLU A 155 11.57 3.94 -18.29
CA GLU A 155 11.05 2.66 -17.82
C GLU A 155 9.69 2.83 -17.16
N LEU A 156 9.52 3.82 -16.29
CA LEU A 156 8.24 4.13 -15.64
C LEU A 156 7.14 4.44 -16.67
N LEU A 157 7.43 5.20 -17.72
CA LEU A 157 6.49 5.48 -18.80
C LEU A 157 6.07 4.23 -19.57
N SER A 158 6.92 3.20 -19.62
CA SER A 158 6.60 1.89 -20.19
C SER A 158 5.83 0.99 -19.22
N LEU A 159 6.20 1.00 -17.94
CA LEU A 159 5.69 0.09 -16.92
C LEU A 159 4.34 0.53 -16.36
N LEU A 160 4.09 1.82 -16.14
CA LEU A 160 2.84 2.29 -15.54
C LEU A 160 1.59 1.94 -16.37
N PRO A 161 1.58 2.06 -17.71
CA PRO A 161 0.48 1.54 -18.51
C PRO A 161 0.30 0.02 -18.39
N GLN A 162 1.38 -0.75 -18.19
CA GLN A 162 1.31 -2.19 -17.98
C GLN A 162 0.71 -2.52 -16.61
N LEU A 163 1.16 -1.81 -15.57
CA LEU A 163 0.61 -1.90 -14.22
C LEU A 163 -0.89 -1.58 -14.23
N GLN A 164 -1.29 -0.48 -14.86
CA GLN A 164 -2.69 -0.09 -14.96
C GLN A 164 -3.54 -1.20 -15.60
N ARG A 165 -3.09 -1.78 -16.72
CA ARG A 165 -3.78 -2.92 -17.35
C ARG A 165 -3.85 -4.14 -16.45
N CYS A 166 -2.77 -4.44 -15.72
CA CYS A 166 -2.73 -5.55 -14.77
C CYS A 166 -3.77 -5.34 -13.66
N LEU A 167 -3.82 -4.17 -13.03
CA LEU A 167 -4.80 -3.83 -12.00
C LEU A 167 -6.23 -3.91 -12.53
N THR A 168 -6.50 -3.34 -13.72
CA THR A 168 -7.82 -3.45 -14.37
C THR A 168 -8.23 -4.90 -14.60
N SER A 169 -7.30 -5.78 -15.01
CA SER A 169 -7.61 -7.19 -15.24
C SER A 169 -7.92 -7.99 -13.96
N LEU A 170 -7.44 -7.51 -12.81
CA LEU A 170 -7.63 -8.16 -11.50
C LEU A 170 -8.91 -7.69 -10.80
N CYS A 171 -9.39 -6.49 -11.13
CA CYS A 171 -10.59 -5.91 -10.55
C CYS A 171 -11.87 -6.41 -11.22
N GLY A 172 -12.97 -6.48 -10.46
CA GLY A 172 -14.30 -6.73 -11.02
C GLY A 172 -14.92 -5.51 -11.70
N GLY A 173 -14.40 -4.32 -11.39
CA GLY A 173 -14.83 -3.04 -11.95
C GLY A 173 -13.66 -2.12 -12.26
N GLU A 174 -13.88 -0.81 -12.12
CA GLU A 174 -12.90 0.22 -12.40
C GLU A 174 -11.72 0.18 -11.42
N ALA A 175 -10.51 0.23 -11.97
CA ALA A 175 -9.27 0.40 -11.23
C ALA A 175 -8.68 1.76 -11.57
N THR A 176 -8.53 2.63 -10.57
CA THR A 176 -7.84 3.91 -10.67
C THR A 176 -6.48 3.80 -10.00
N LEU A 177 -5.44 4.33 -10.63
CA LEU A 177 -4.09 4.39 -10.06
C LEU A 177 -3.72 5.83 -9.75
N LEU A 178 -3.37 6.12 -8.49
CA LEU A 178 -2.74 7.36 -8.07
C LEU A 178 -1.25 7.09 -7.85
N VAL A 179 -0.40 7.85 -8.55
CA VAL A 179 1.06 7.71 -8.49
C VAL A 179 1.66 8.95 -7.83
N ALA A 180 2.22 8.79 -6.63
CA ALA A 180 3.08 9.80 -6.00
C ALA A 180 4.51 9.66 -6.50
N THR A 181 5.07 10.73 -7.08
CA THR A 181 6.39 10.72 -7.70
C THR A 181 7.15 12.03 -7.44
N PHE A 182 8.48 11.97 -7.50
CA PHE A 182 9.32 13.18 -7.55
C PHE A 182 9.58 13.64 -8.99
N HIS A 183 9.21 12.85 -10.00
CA HIS A 183 9.47 13.15 -11.39
C HIS A 183 8.39 14.08 -11.96
N GLU A 184 8.67 15.38 -12.05
CA GLU A 184 7.77 16.36 -12.67
C GLU A 184 7.39 16.00 -14.11
N GLN A 185 8.35 15.49 -14.88
CA GLN A 185 8.12 15.02 -16.24
C GLN A 185 7.07 13.92 -16.29
N LEU A 186 7.08 13.00 -15.33
CA LEU A 186 6.09 11.93 -15.26
C LEU A 186 4.70 12.49 -14.97
N ALA A 187 4.59 13.46 -14.06
CA ALA A 187 3.31 14.08 -13.70
C ALA A 187 2.68 14.94 -14.80
N GLN A 188 3.44 15.32 -15.83
CA GLN A 188 2.92 16.01 -17.01
C GLN A 188 2.22 15.07 -18.01
N HIS A 189 2.36 13.75 -17.84
CA HIS A 189 1.74 12.79 -18.74
C HIS A 189 0.28 12.53 -18.38
N THR A 190 -0.55 12.38 -19.41
CA THR A 190 -1.93 11.91 -19.27
C THR A 190 -1.99 10.43 -19.56
N MET A 191 -2.54 9.65 -18.64
CA MET A 191 -2.72 8.20 -18.77
C MET A 191 -4.14 7.84 -18.33
N ALA A 192 -4.82 6.96 -19.08
CA ALA A 192 -6.18 6.57 -18.77
C ALA A 192 -6.26 5.90 -17.40
N HIS A 193 -7.16 6.39 -16.53
CA HIS A 193 -7.36 5.92 -15.15
C HIS A 193 -6.09 5.96 -14.27
N THR A 194 -5.10 6.78 -14.65
CA THR A 194 -3.89 7.00 -13.87
C THR A 194 -3.70 8.49 -13.62
N HIS A 195 -3.54 8.85 -12.36
CA HIS A 195 -3.31 10.21 -11.89
C HIS A 195 -1.94 10.32 -11.25
N PHE A 196 -1.34 11.49 -11.38
CA PHE A 196 -0.04 11.78 -10.81
C PHE A 196 -0.14 12.90 -9.79
N VAL A 197 0.64 12.77 -8.71
CA VAL A 197 0.84 13.82 -7.71
C VAL A 197 2.34 13.93 -7.42
N ILE A 198 2.80 15.16 -7.24
CA ILE A 198 4.20 15.44 -6.91
C ILE A 198 4.38 15.35 -5.40
N LYS A 199 5.41 14.61 -4.98
CA LYS A 199 5.92 14.61 -3.61
C LYS A 199 7.26 15.35 -3.54
N GLN A 200 7.62 15.75 -2.33
CA GLN A 200 8.88 16.41 -2.02
C GLN A 200 9.56 15.73 -0.84
N THR A 201 10.86 15.95 -0.70
CA THR A 201 11.64 15.47 0.44
C THR A 201 11.42 16.41 1.62
N PHE A 202 11.46 15.86 2.82
CA PHE A 202 11.43 16.62 4.06
C PHE A 202 12.82 16.58 4.70
N ALA A 203 13.15 17.59 5.52
CA ALA A 203 14.39 17.58 6.27
C ALA A 203 14.40 16.43 7.29
N ASP A 204 15.58 15.91 7.63
CA ASP A 204 15.73 14.73 8.52
C ASP A 204 15.12 14.91 9.91
N ASP A 205 14.96 16.15 10.37
CA ASP A 205 14.34 16.52 11.64
C ASP A 205 12.82 16.72 11.56
N THR A 206 12.24 16.61 10.36
CA THR A 206 10.79 16.70 10.17
C THR A 206 10.13 15.50 10.84
N PRO A 207 9.19 15.71 11.78
CA PRO A 207 8.55 14.59 12.45
C PRO A 207 7.73 13.76 11.45
N TRP A 208 7.95 12.45 11.50
CA TRP A 208 7.37 11.51 10.56
C TRP A 208 5.83 11.52 10.62
N MET A 209 5.17 11.70 9.48
CA MET A 209 3.71 11.75 9.34
C MET A 209 3.02 12.81 10.22
N GLU A 210 3.70 13.93 10.47
CA GLU A 210 3.13 15.10 11.15
C GLU A 210 3.37 16.39 10.34
N GLY A 211 2.75 17.49 10.77
CA GLY A 211 2.99 18.82 10.20
C GLY A 211 2.88 18.88 8.68
N ALA A 212 3.94 19.38 8.03
CA ALA A 212 3.99 19.55 6.58
C ALA A 212 4.01 18.22 5.81
N GLU A 213 4.62 17.17 6.35
CA GLU A 213 4.59 15.85 5.73
C GLU A 213 3.16 15.30 5.71
N TYR A 214 2.50 15.30 6.87
CA TYR A 214 1.09 14.90 6.96
C TYR A 214 0.22 15.68 5.96
N GLN A 215 0.35 17.01 5.93
CA GLN A 215 -0.45 17.87 5.06
C GLN A 215 -0.27 17.54 3.57
N LEU A 216 0.98 17.28 3.14
CA LEU A 216 1.26 16.89 1.76
C LEU A 216 0.61 15.54 1.41
N TRP A 217 0.80 14.53 2.24
CA TRP A 217 0.21 13.21 1.98
C TRP A 217 -1.32 13.25 2.04
N ALA A 218 -1.88 14.05 2.95
CA ALA A 218 -3.31 14.23 3.08
C ALA A 218 -3.91 14.90 1.83
N SER A 219 -3.25 15.91 1.27
CA SER A 219 -3.75 16.63 0.09
C SER A 219 -3.81 15.74 -1.16
N MET A 220 -2.89 14.77 -1.30
CA MET A 220 -2.92 13.79 -2.39
C MET A 220 -4.18 12.92 -2.41
N LEU A 221 -4.88 12.81 -1.29
CA LEU A 221 -6.12 12.04 -1.14
C LEU A 221 -7.34 12.94 -0.84
N ALA A 222 -7.20 14.27 -0.98
CA ALA A 222 -8.30 15.19 -0.73
C ALA A 222 -9.47 14.90 -1.68
N GLY A 223 -10.67 14.74 -1.12
CA GLY A 223 -11.87 14.38 -1.89
C GLY A 223 -12.01 12.90 -2.25
N VAL A 224 -11.06 12.05 -1.87
CA VAL A 224 -11.24 10.59 -1.90
C VAL A 224 -12.13 10.20 -0.72
N CYS A 225 -13.18 9.42 -0.97
CA CYS A 225 -14.04 8.91 0.08
C CYS A 225 -14.43 7.44 -0.16
N VAL A 226 -14.63 6.72 0.94
CA VAL A 226 -15.12 5.34 0.94
C VAL A 226 -16.43 5.30 1.72
N PRO A 227 -17.59 5.21 1.02
CA PRO A 227 -18.90 5.26 1.66
C PRO A 227 -19.07 4.22 2.78
N GLN A 228 -19.92 4.53 3.76
CA GLN A 228 -20.34 3.54 4.74
C GLN A 228 -21.42 2.64 4.16
N ASP A 229 -21.28 1.32 4.33
CA ASP A 229 -22.40 0.39 4.19
C ASP A 229 -23.47 0.80 5.22
N THR A 230 -24.46 1.57 4.77
CA THR A 230 -25.60 2.02 5.59
C THR A 230 -26.61 0.90 5.86
N THR A 231 -26.31 -0.34 5.43
CA THR A 231 -27.20 -1.51 5.51
C THR A 231 -27.15 -2.27 6.84
N LEU A 232 -26.41 -1.79 7.86
CA LEU A 232 -26.34 -2.42 9.19
C LEU A 232 -26.92 -1.58 10.34
N SER A 233 -27.83 -0.64 10.07
CA SER A 233 -28.45 0.19 11.13
C SER A 233 -29.87 -0.21 11.54
N HIS A 234 -30.43 -1.33 11.08
CA HIS A 234 -31.78 -1.77 11.45
C HIS A 234 -31.88 -3.27 11.79
N SER A 235 -31.24 -3.72 12.88
CA SER A 235 -31.76 -4.85 13.68
C SER A 235 -31.02 -4.99 15.01
N ASN A 236 -31.58 -4.38 16.06
CA ASN A 236 -31.73 -4.93 17.43
C ASN A 236 -31.74 -3.81 18.48
N SER A 237 -32.80 -3.02 18.48
CA SER A 237 -33.35 -2.45 19.71
C SER A 237 -34.56 -3.28 20.11
N GLY A 238 -34.39 -4.15 21.10
CA GLY A 238 -35.49 -4.90 21.71
C GLY A 238 -35.06 -6.30 22.12
N PHE A 239 -34.68 -6.48 23.38
CA PHE A 239 -35.50 -7.20 24.35
C PHE A 239 -34.78 -7.28 25.71
N ILE A 240 -35.29 -6.46 26.63
CA ILE A 240 -35.63 -6.77 28.03
C ILE A 240 -34.54 -7.35 28.94
N HIS A 241 -34.11 -6.45 29.81
CA HIS A 241 -33.63 -6.64 31.19
C HIS A 241 -34.34 -7.80 31.91
N CYS A 242 -33.60 -8.81 32.39
CA CYS A 242 -34.03 -9.57 33.56
C CYS A 242 -32.82 -9.87 34.45
N SER A 243 -32.71 -9.06 35.49
CA SER A 243 -31.94 -9.33 36.70
C SER A 243 -32.57 -10.50 37.45
N THR A 244 -31.77 -11.49 37.86
CA THR A 244 -32.07 -12.20 39.10
C THR A 244 -30.80 -12.73 39.75
N THR A 245 -30.61 -12.24 40.96
CA THR A 245 -29.79 -12.75 42.03
C THR A 245 -30.04 -14.24 42.31
N ARG A 246 -28.96 -15.02 42.45
CA ARG A 246 -28.60 -15.77 43.67
C ARG A 246 -27.18 -16.32 43.54
#